data_AF-A0A2R7JS68-F1
#
_entry.id   AF-A0A2R7JS68-F1
#
_cell.length_a   1.000
_cell.length_b   1.000
_cell.length_c   1.000
_cell.angle_alpha   90.00
_cell.angle_beta   90.00
_cell.angle_gamma   90.00
#
_symmetry.space_group_name_H-M   'P 1'
#
loop_
_entity.id
_entity.type
_entity.pdbx_description
1 polymer ?
#
loop_
_entity_poly.entity_id
_entity_poly.type
_entity_poly.pdbx_seq_one_letter_code
_entity_poly.pdbx_strand_id
1 'polypeptide(L)'
;PVDLAVAHWPMLTDSARVVDAVIPELGSARAFTAVAIPNPHLVSFVEAIDECELVALGERCEAAPAWLPNRANVSFVELRGADALFVRTFERGVGLTDSCGSAMAASTYAACLTGRLAFGTQATVFNRGGLVLAEAGADGMVRLSGNATYDYAGSVEIDAAGAVSVEIKETFVAESAAWRGAVAAIG
;
A
#
# COMPACT_ATOMS: atom_id res chain seq x y z
N PRO A 1 -8.94 -9.34 -9.13
CA PRO A 1 -9.75 -9.50 -7.89
C PRO A 1 -8.80 -9.82 -6.74
N VAL A 2 -9.17 -9.44 -5.52
CA VAL A 2 -8.47 -9.79 -4.30
C VAL A 2 -8.43 -11.30 -4.14
N ASP A 3 -7.27 -11.82 -3.72
CA ASP A 3 -7.11 -13.19 -3.26
C ASP A 3 -6.82 -13.19 -1.75
N LEU A 4 -7.55 -14.03 -1.02
CA LEU A 4 -7.43 -14.22 0.42
C LEU A 4 -6.83 -15.58 0.78
N ALA A 5 -6.71 -16.49 -0.19
CA ALA A 5 -6.27 -17.85 0.04
C ALA A 5 -4.77 -17.87 0.28
N VAL A 6 -4.37 -18.08 1.54
CA VAL A 6 -2.98 -17.88 1.93
C VAL A 6 -2.01 -18.97 1.43
N ALA A 7 -2.53 -19.98 0.74
CA ALA A 7 -1.72 -20.97 0.03
C ALA A 7 -1.23 -20.48 -1.34
N HIS A 8 -1.93 -19.52 -1.98
CA HIS A 8 -1.59 -19.07 -3.34
C HIS A 8 -0.36 -18.14 -3.39
N TRP A 9 -0.07 -17.47 -2.28
CA TRP A 9 1.08 -16.56 -2.07
C TRP A 9 2.17 -17.15 -1.12
N PRO A 10 2.37 -18.48 -1.20
CA PRO A 10 2.88 -19.45 -0.21
C PRO A 10 3.17 -18.97 1.22
N MET A 11 2.18 -18.47 1.95
CA MET A 11 2.32 -18.30 3.39
C MET A 11 2.00 -19.62 4.10
N LEU A 12 2.98 -20.20 4.79
CA LEU A 12 2.79 -21.44 5.54
C LEU A 12 2.17 -21.11 6.89
N THR A 13 0.87 -21.33 6.99
CA THR A 13 0.10 -21.16 8.23
C THR A 13 -0.95 -22.27 8.31
N ASP A 14 -1.40 -22.60 9.51
CA ASP A 14 -2.45 -23.58 9.76
C ASP A 14 -3.84 -23.11 9.30
N SER A 15 -3.98 -21.83 8.94
CA SER A 15 -5.24 -21.22 8.49
C SER A 15 -5.29 -21.04 6.98
N ALA A 16 -6.44 -21.31 6.36
CA ALA A 16 -6.63 -21.07 4.92
C ALA A 16 -6.74 -19.57 4.56
N ARG A 17 -7.09 -18.74 5.53
CA ARG A 17 -7.24 -17.27 5.45
C ARG A 17 -6.81 -16.65 6.77
N VAL A 18 -6.24 -15.44 6.72
CA VAL A 18 -5.92 -14.65 7.91
C VAL A 18 -6.69 -13.34 7.81
N VAL A 19 -7.66 -13.14 8.70
CA VAL A 19 -8.54 -11.96 8.72
C VAL A 19 -8.69 -11.52 10.17
N ASP A 20 -8.24 -10.30 10.47
CA ASP A 20 -8.20 -9.72 11.83
C ASP A 20 -7.68 -10.71 12.89
N ALA A 21 -6.57 -11.39 12.59
CA ALA A 21 -6.01 -12.44 13.44
C ALA A 21 -4.49 -12.27 13.64
N VAL A 22 -3.99 -12.73 14.79
CA VAL A 22 -2.56 -12.71 15.11
C VAL A 22 -1.82 -13.73 14.26
N ILE A 23 -0.66 -13.34 13.72
CA ILE A 23 0.29 -14.22 13.03
C ILE A 23 1.48 -14.43 13.99
N PRO A 24 1.56 -15.58 14.69
CA PRO A 24 2.58 -15.80 15.72
C PRO A 24 4.02 -15.60 15.22
N GLU A 25 4.28 -15.96 13.96
CA GLU A 25 5.59 -15.90 13.33
C GLU A 25 6.11 -14.46 13.14
N LEU A 26 5.23 -13.45 13.17
CA LEU A 26 5.63 -12.04 13.16
C LEU A 26 6.19 -11.58 14.51
N GLY A 27 5.92 -12.31 15.60
CA GLY A 27 6.32 -11.92 16.95
C GLY A 27 5.64 -10.63 17.44
N SER A 28 4.47 -10.30 16.89
CA SER A 28 3.62 -9.17 17.32
C SER A 28 2.28 -9.68 17.79
N ALA A 29 1.70 -9.01 18.78
CA ALA A 29 0.34 -9.28 19.26
C ALA A 29 -0.74 -8.62 18.38
N ARG A 30 -0.35 -7.88 17.34
CA ARG A 30 -1.29 -7.22 16.44
C ARG A 30 -2.05 -8.23 15.58
N ALA A 31 -3.29 -7.89 15.30
CA ALA A 31 -4.13 -8.61 14.37
C ALA A 31 -3.85 -8.12 12.94
N PHE A 32 -3.69 -9.05 12.01
CA PHE A 32 -3.44 -8.78 10.61
C PHE A 32 -4.55 -9.37 9.74
N THR A 33 -4.73 -8.76 8.58
CA THR A 33 -5.51 -9.30 7.47
C THR A 33 -4.58 -9.51 6.29
N ALA A 34 -4.55 -10.73 5.79
CA ALA A 34 -3.82 -11.17 4.61
C ALA A 34 -4.63 -10.89 3.34
N VAL A 35 -4.09 -10.09 2.44
CA VAL A 35 -4.73 -9.72 1.17
C VAL A 35 -3.70 -9.75 0.05
N ALA A 36 -4.02 -10.33 -1.10
CA ALA A 36 -3.19 -10.23 -2.30
C ALA A 36 -3.88 -9.43 -3.41
N ILE A 37 -3.23 -8.35 -3.88
CA ILE A 37 -3.75 -7.49 -4.97
C ILE A 37 -2.64 -6.67 -5.69
N PRO A 38 -1.96 -7.20 -6.72
CA PRO A 38 -1.83 -8.61 -7.09
C PRO A 38 -0.76 -9.33 -6.26
N ASN A 39 -0.01 -8.61 -5.43
CA ASN A 39 1.06 -9.15 -4.59
C ASN A 39 0.66 -9.15 -3.11
N PRO A 40 1.43 -9.81 -2.23
CA PRO A 40 1.08 -9.99 -0.82
C PRO A 40 1.09 -8.72 0.03
N HIS A 41 0.00 -8.50 0.79
CA HIS A 41 -0.13 -7.50 1.83
C HIS A 41 -0.56 -8.12 3.17
N LEU A 42 0.12 -7.73 4.24
CA LEU A 42 -0.28 -7.95 5.63
C LEU A 42 -0.73 -6.60 6.21
N VAL A 43 -2.02 -6.44 6.40
CA VAL A 43 -2.64 -5.17 6.82
C VAL A 43 -3.03 -5.26 8.30
N SER A 44 -2.54 -4.35 9.12
CA SER A 44 -2.96 -4.20 10.53
C SER A 44 -3.62 -2.84 10.74
N PHE A 45 -4.77 -2.83 11.42
CA PHE A 45 -5.40 -1.59 11.88
C PHE A 45 -4.79 -1.18 13.22
N VAL A 46 -4.44 0.10 13.36
CA VAL A 46 -3.76 0.64 14.53
C VAL A 46 -4.39 1.97 14.97
N GLU A 47 -4.27 2.30 16.25
CA GLU A 47 -4.72 3.60 16.77
C GLU A 47 -3.80 4.74 16.33
N ALA A 48 -2.50 4.47 16.28
CA ALA A 48 -1.47 5.38 15.80
C ALA A 48 -0.33 4.58 15.14
N ILE A 49 0.25 5.12 14.08
CA ILE A 49 1.36 4.52 13.36
C ILE A 49 2.67 4.69 14.14
N ASP A 50 3.24 3.55 14.53
CA ASP A 50 4.62 3.42 14.97
C ASP A 50 5.47 2.95 13.78
N GLU A 51 6.21 3.87 13.15
CA GLU A 51 7.08 3.53 12.02
C GLU A 51 8.24 2.60 12.44
N CYS A 52 8.71 2.67 13.68
CA CYS A 52 9.77 1.79 14.17
C CYS A 52 9.28 0.34 14.26
N GLU A 53 8.07 0.13 14.78
CA GLU A 53 7.45 -1.19 14.79
C GLU A 53 7.15 -1.69 13.37
N LEU A 54 6.61 -0.82 12.51
CA LEU A 54 6.33 -1.16 11.12
C LEU A 54 7.59 -1.60 10.38
N VAL A 55 8.70 -0.89 10.55
CA VAL A 55 10.01 -1.26 9.99
C VAL A 55 10.47 -2.61 10.55
N ALA A 56 10.41 -2.81 11.86
CA ALA A 56 10.84 -4.06 12.47
C ALA A 56 10.03 -5.27 11.97
N LEU A 57 8.72 -5.11 11.71
CA LEU A 57 7.87 -6.15 11.13
C LEU A 57 8.16 -6.33 9.63
N GLY A 58 8.31 -5.22 8.91
CA GLY A 58 8.66 -5.21 7.49
C GLY A 58 9.97 -5.95 7.22
N GLU A 59 11.01 -5.69 8.01
CA GLU A 59 12.30 -6.38 7.90
C GLU A 59 12.21 -7.88 8.19
N ARG A 60 11.37 -8.31 9.13
CA ARG A 60 11.10 -9.74 9.36
C ARG A 60 10.46 -10.39 8.15
N CYS A 61 9.51 -9.72 7.51
CA CYS A 61 8.89 -10.20 6.28
C CYS A 61 9.88 -10.18 5.11
N GLU A 62 10.72 -9.14 4.99
CA GLU A 62 11.71 -8.95 3.93
C GLU A 62 12.83 -9.99 3.99
N ALA A 63 13.17 -10.49 5.17
CA ALA A 63 14.11 -11.58 5.37
C ALA A 63 13.67 -12.92 4.74
N ALA A 64 12.45 -12.97 4.16
CA ALA A 64 11.88 -14.14 3.49
C ALA A 64 11.96 -15.42 4.36
N PRO A 65 11.41 -15.39 5.58
CA PRO A 65 11.44 -16.54 6.48
C PRO A 65 10.72 -17.73 5.84
N ALA A 66 10.99 -18.95 6.31
CA ALA A 66 10.45 -20.17 5.70
C ALA A 66 8.91 -20.19 5.59
N TRP A 67 8.21 -19.51 6.50
CA TRP A 67 6.74 -19.38 6.48
C TRP A 67 6.23 -18.30 5.52
N LEU A 68 7.08 -17.38 5.06
CA LEU A 68 6.75 -16.31 4.11
C LEU A 68 7.88 -16.12 3.07
N PRO A 69 8.19 -17.16 2.27
CA PRO A 69 9.33 -17.15 1.35
C PRO A 69 9.22 -16.09 0.25
N ASN A 70 7.99 -15.71 -0.12
CA ASN A 70 7.73 -14.69 -1.14
C ASN A 70 7.74 -13.27 -0.57
N ARG A 71 7.98 -13.12 0.74
CA ARG A 71 7.86 -11.87 1.52
C ARG A 71 6.45 -11.26 1.38
N ALA A 72 6.20 -10.16 2.07
CA ALA A 72 4.97 -9.39 1.89
C ALA A 72 5.20 -7.92 2.18
N ASN A 73 4.36 -7.07 1.60
CA ASN A 73 4.20 -5.71 2.06
C ASN A 73 3.53 -5.74 3.43
N VAL A 74 3.98 -4.90 4.36
CA VAL A 74 3.34 -4.74 5.67
C VAL A 74 2.77 -3.34 5.73
N SER A 75 1.49 -3.21 6.05
CA SER A 75 0.80 -1.91 6.09
C SER A 75 0.13 -1.72 7.44
N PHE A 76 0.39 -0.57 8.05
CA PHE A 76 -0.39 -0.07 9.18
C PHE A 76 -1.44 0.92 8.67
N VAL A 77 -2.65 0.79 9.20
CA VAL A 77 -3.81 1.57 8.78
C VAL A 77 -4.44 2.25 10.00
N GLU A 78 -4.47 3.57 9.97
CA GLU A 78 -5.26 4.40 10.90
C GLU A 78 -6.62 4.69 10.27
N LEU A 79 -7.68 4.61 11.06
CA LEU A 79 -8.98 5.15 10.66
C LEU A 79 -9.00 6.64 10.97
N ARG A 80 -9.29 7.47 9.96
CA ARG A 80 -9.42 8.92 10.08
C ARG A 80 -10.86 9.33 9.79
N GLY A 81 -11.74 9.18 10.77
CA GLY A 81 -13.19 9.43 10.60
C GLY A 81 -13.93 8.23 10.00
N ALA A 82 -15.14 8.45 9.49
CA ALA A 82 -16.04 7.37 9.08
C ALA A 82 -15.60 6.66 7.79
N ASP A 83 -15.22 7.43 6.76
CA ASP A 83 -14.90 6.90 5.42
C ASP A 83 -13.50 7.34 4.97
N ALA A 84 -12.55 7.37 5.91
CA ALA A 84 -11.18 7.75 5.59
C ALA A 84 -10.15 6.90 6.33
N LEU A 85 -9.09 6.56 5.61
CA LEU A 85 -8.00 5.69 6.07
C LEU A 85 -6.67 6.38 5.81
N PHE A 86 -5.72 6.29 6.71
CA PHE A 86 -4.32 6.63 6.42
C PHE A 86 -3.48 5.36 6.46
N VAL A 87 -2.71 5.14 5.41
CA VAL A 87 -1.95 3.91 5.18
C VAL A 87 -0.46 4.24 5.15
N ARG A 88 0.30 3.59 6.01
CA ARG A 88 1.77 3.59 5.96
C ARG A 88 2.27 2.18 5.71
N THR A 89 3.17 2.05 4.74
CA THR A 89 3.58 0.75 4.23
C THR A 89 5.10 0.61 4.25
N PHE A 90 5.54 -0.55 4.75
CA PHE A 90 6.84 -1.10 4.43
C PHE A 90 6.67 -2.01 3.21
N GLU A 91 7.22 -1.58 2.08
CA GLU A 91 7.08 -2.23 0.80
C GLU A 91 8.22 -3.23 0.57
N ARG A 92 7.84 -4.43 0.15
CA ARG A 92 8.76 -5.53 -0.15
C ARG A 92 9.81 -5.11 -1.17
N GLY A 93 11.08 -5.28 -0.81
CA GLY A 93 12.24 -4.93 -1.64
C GLY A 93 12.54 -3.43 -1.74
N VAL A 94 11.83 -2.58 -0.98
CA VAL A 94 12.04 -1.13 -1.00
C VAL A 94 12.22 -0.54 0.40
N GLY A 95 11.39 -0.95 1.37
CA GLY A 95 11.33 -0.36 2.70
C GLY A 95 10.15 0.59 2.86
N LEU A 96 10.26 1.61 3.72
CA LEU A 96 9.18 2.59 3.89
C LEU A 96 8.97 3.40 2.60
N THR A 97 7.76 3.35 2.03
CA THR A 97 7.40 4.10 0.81
C THR A 97 6.29 5.09 1.06
N ASP A 98 6.41 6.28 0.47
CA ASP A 98 5.44 7.35 0.66
C ASP A 98 4.15 7.11 -0.13
N SER A 99 4.24 6.34 -1.22
CA SER A 99 3.07 5.93 -1.97
C SER A 99 3.17 4.48 -2.43
N CYS A 100 2.11 3.71 -2.18
CA CYS A 100 1.93 2.34 -2.67
C CYS A 100 0.45 2.09 -2.96
N GLY A 101 0.06 2.14 -4.24
CA GLY A 101 -1.33 2.02 -4.66
C GLY A 101 -1.97 0.66 -4.31
N SER A 102 -1.23 -0.43 -4.44
CA SER A 102 -1.74 -1.76 -4.06
C SER A 102 -1.98 -1.88 -2.55
N ALA A 103 -1.15 -1.24 -1.72
CA ALA A 103 -1.36 -1.21 -0.28
C ALA A 103 -2.61 -0.42 0.11
N MET A 104 -2.90 0.68 -0.59
CA MET A 104 -4.14 1.43 -0.40
C MET A 104 -5.36 0.56 -0.78
N ALA A 105 -5.30 -0.14 -1.91
CA ALA A 105 -6.36 -1.06 -2.32
C ALA A 105 -6.56 -2.22 -1.34
N ALA A 106 -5.47 -2.85 -0.91
CA ALA A 106 -5.50 -3.93 0.08
C ALA A 106 -6.09 -3.46 1.42
N SER A 107 -5.72 -2.25 1.86
CA SER A 107 -6.21 -1.65 3.09
C SER A 107 -7.70 -1.33 3.02
N THR A 108 -8.18 -0.79 1.90
CA THR A 108 -9.63 -0.56 1.69
C THR A 108 -10.40 -1.87 1.75
N TYR A 109 -9.93 -2.91 1.05
CA TYR A 109 -10.61 -4.21 1.07
C TYR A 109 -10.57 -4.85 2.46
N ALA A 110 -9.44 -4.80 3.16
CA ALA A 110 -9.32 -5.30 4.53
C ALA A 110 -10.24 -4.54 5.50
N ALA A 111 -10.44 -3.24 5.30
CA ALA A 111 -11.36 -2.44 6.12
C ALA A 111 -12.81 -2.91 5.91
N CYS A 112 -13.21 -3.17 4.66
CA CYS A 112 -14.53 -3.74 4.37
C CYS A 112 -14.69 -5.16 4.93
N LEU A 113 -13.68 -6.01 4.74
CA LEU A 113 -13.69 -7.40 5.18
C LEU A 113 -13.84 -7.55 6.71
N THR A 114 -13.32 -6.57 7.44
CA THR A 114 -13.35 -6.55 8.91
C THR A 114 -14.46 -5.65 9.49
N GLY A 115 -15.39 -5.18 8.65
CA GLY A 115 -16.55 -4.38 9.07
C GLY A 115 -16.23 -2.96 9.51
N ARG A 116 -15.01 -2.47 9.25
CA ARG A 116 -14.56 -1.10 9.50
C ARG A 116 -15.09 -0.12 8.45
N LEU A 117 -15.36 -0.61 7.24
CA LEU A 117 -16.10 0.06 6.18
C LEU A 117 -17.17 -0.89 5.65
N ALA A 118 -18.20 -0.35 4.99
CA ALA A 118 -19.12 -1.18 4.22
C ALA A 118 -18.58 -1.41 2.80
N PHE A 119 -18.79 -2.59 2.24
CA PHE A 119 -18.54 -2.83 0.82
C PHE A 119 -19.38 -1.87 -0.03
N GLY A 120 -18.78 -1.32 -1.09
CA GLY A 120 -19.39 -0.30 -1.96
C GLY A 120 -19.29 1.14 -1.43
N THR A 121 -18.78 1.35 -0.21
CA THR A 121 -18.48 2.71 0.28
C THR A 121 -17.24 3.25 -0.43
N GLN A 122 -17.34 4.49 -0.93
CA GLN A 122 -16.19 5.23 -1.42
C GLN A 122 -15.47 5.90 -0.24
N ALA A 123 -14.29 5.39 0.10
CA ALA A 123 -13.43 5.94 1.15
C ALA A 123 -12.34 6.85 0.56
N THR A 124 -11.91 7.84 1.34
CA THR A 124 -10.69 8.60 1.05
C THR A 124 -9.51 7.92 1.73
N VAL A 125 -8.56 7.44 0.95
CA VAL A 125 -7.38 6.74 1.47
C VAL A 125 -6.17 7.65 1.26
N PHE A 126 -5.46 7.92 2.34
CA PHE A 126 -4.29 8.77 2.41
C PHE A 126 -3.03 7.93 2.59
N ASN A 127 -1.91 8.44 2.08
CA ASN A 127 -0.57 8.06 2.47
C ASN A 127 0.32 9.32 2.47
N ARG A 128 1.62 9.19 2.71
CA ARG A 128 2.53 10.35 2.75
C ARG A 128 2.71 11.02 1.39
N GLY A 129 2.46 10.30 0.29
CA GLY A 129 2.62 10.77 -1.08
C GLY A 129 1.36 11.38 -1.70
N GLY A 130 0.21 11.32 -1.02
CA GLY A 130 -1.05 11.80 -1.56
C GLY A 130 -2.28 11.04 -1.06
N LEU A 131 -3.37 11.15 -1.81
CA LEU A 131 -4.61 10.46 -1.54
C LEU A 131 -5.20 9.87 -2.81
N VAL A 132 -6.06 8.87 -2.61
CA VAL A 132 -6.94 8.33 -3.64
C VAL A 132 -8.35 8.16 -3.06
N LEU A 133 -9.34 8.20 -3.92
CA LEU A 133 -10.67 7.66 -3.61
C LEU A 133 -10.63 6.16 -3.91
N ALA A 134 -11.08 5.35 -2.95
CA ALA A 134 -11.06 3.90 -3.07
C ALA A 134 -12.44 3.31 -2.76
N GLU A 135 -12.86 2.31 -3.53
CA GLU A 135 -14.10 1.59 -3.33
C GLU A 135 -13.84 0.10 -3.52
N ALA A 136 -14.22 -0.72 -2.53
CA ALA A 136 -14.09 -2.16 -2.57
C ALA A 136 -15.46 -2.82 -2.72
N GLY A 137 -15.61 -3.68 -3.73
CA GLY A 137 -16.76 -4.54 -3.94
C GLY A 137 -16.64 -5.86 -3.18
N ALA A 138 -17.79 -6.44 -2.82
CA ALA A 138 -17.84 -7.76 -2.18
C ALA A 138 -17.33 -8.90 -3.10
N ASP A 139 -17.26 -8.65 -4.41
CA ASP A 139 -16.69 -9.52 -5.44
C ASP A 139 -15.15 -9.54 -5.45
N GLY A 140 -14.50 -8.78 -4.57
CA GLY A 140 -13.03 -8.69 -4.51
C GLY A 140 -12.44 -7.65 -5.46
N MET A 141 -13.26 -6.86 -6.16
CA MET A 141 -12.75 -5.79 -7.02
C MET A 141 -12.55 -4.51 -6.21
N VAL A 142 -11.40 -3.86 -6.38
CA VAL A 142 -11.10 -2.57 -5.75
C VAL A 142 -10.81 -1.56 -6.84
N ARG A 143 -11.53 -0.43 -6.81
CA ARG A 143 -11.33 0.69 -7.72
C ARG A 143 -10.61 1.81 -6.98
N LEU A 144 -9.54 2.33 -7.59
CA LEU A 144 -8.83 3.51 -7.11
C LEU A 144 -8.97 4.64 -8.13
N SER A 145 -9.24 5.84 -7.63
CA SER A 145 -9.26 7.08 -8.42
C SER A 145 -8.34 8.09 -7.73
N GLY A 146 -7.25 8.45 -8.39
CA GLY A 146 -6.27 9.41 -7.90
C GLY A 146 -5.84 10.37 -9.00
N ASN A 147 -5.13 11.43 -8.63
CA ASN A 147 -4.53 12.35 -9.57
C ASN A 147 -3.25 11.76 -10.18
N ALA A 148 -2.92 12.22 -11.38
CA ALA A 148 -1.61 12.11 -11.98
C ALA A 148 -1.12 13.52 -12.30
N THR A 149 0.17 13.78 -12.16
CA THR A 149 0.76 15.11 -12.33
C THR A 149 1.91 15.07 -13.32
N TYR A 150 1.93 16.01 -14.27
CA TYR A 150 3.10 16.26 -15.11
C TYR A 150 4.16 17.03 -14.31
N ASP A 151 5.43 16.62 -14.45
CA ASP A 151 6.57 17.32 -13.85
C ASP A 151 7.47 17.91 -14.95
N TYR A 152 7.80 17.09 -15.95
CA TYR A 152 8.58 17.49 -17.12
C TYR A 152 8.06 16.82 -18.41
N ALA A 153 8.25 17.49 -19.54
CA ALA A 153 8.19 16.88 -20.86
C ALA A 153 9.54 17.09 -21.57
N GLY A 154 10.01 16.07 -22.29
CA GLY A 154 11.35 16.09 -22.88
C GLY A 154 11.60 14.99 -23.89
N SER A 155 12.84 14.92 -24.37
CA SER A 155 13.38 13.81 -25.18
C SER A 155 14.61 13.22 -24.54
N VAL A 156 14.81 11.92 -24.78
CA VAL A 156 16.03 11.20 -24.45
C VAL A 156 16.56 10.61 -25.74
N GLU A 157 17.83 10.87 -26.06
CA GLU A 157 18.53 10.16 -27.13
C GLU A 157 19.57 9.22 -26.52
N ILE A 158 19.65 8.01 -27.07
CA ILE A 158 20.62 7.01 -26.67
C ILE A 158 21.39 6.61 -27.91
N ASP A 159 22.69 6.85 -27.92
CA ASP A 159 23.53 6.49 -29.06
C ASP A 159 23.89 4.99 -29.07
N ALA A 160 24.55 4.56 -30.14
CA ALA A 160 24.93 3.16 -30.33
C ALA A 160 25.98 2.66 -29.31
N ALA A 161 26.70 3.57 -28.63
CA ALA A 161 27.64 3.25 -27.56
C ALA A 161 26.96 3.27 -26.17
N GLY A 162 25.68 3.62 -26.10
CA GLY A 162 24.91 3.72 -24.87
C GLY A 162 25.04 5.08 -24.17
N ALA A 163 25.64 6.09 -24.80
CA ALA A 163 25.64 7.44 -24.26
C ALA A 163 24.23 8.01 -24.29
N VAL A 164 23.82 8.61 -23.16
CA VAL A 164 22.48 9.17 -22.98
C VAL A 164 22.55 10.69 -22.98
N SER A 165 21.78 11.33 -23.86
CA SER A 165 21.50 12.77 -23.81
C SER A 165 20.04 12.98 -23.43
N VAL A 166 19.78 13.97 -22.59
CA VAL A 166 18.42 14.31 -22.11
C VAL A 166 18.17 15.77 -22.38
N GLU A 167 17.06 16.07 -23.06
CA GLU A 167 16.56 17.41 -23.31
C GLU A 167 15.21 17.59 -22.62
N ILE A 168 15.14 18.50 -21.64
CA ILE A 168 13.87 18.91 -21.05
C ILE A 168 13.30 20.04 -21.91
N LYS A 169 12.12 19.82 -22.50
CA LYS A 169 11.42 20.77 -23.36
C LYS A 169 10.48 21.67 -22.56
N GLU A 170 9.87 21.13 -21.53
CA GLU A 170 8.91 21.83 -20.69
C GLU A 170 8.98 21.33 -19.24
N THR A 171 8.77 22.25 -18.30
CA THR A 171 8.67 21.97 -16.87
C THR A 171 7.33 22.51 -16.35
N PHE A 172 6.55 21.67 -15.70
CA PHE A 172 5.19 21.97 -15.26
C PHE A 172 5.17 22.51 -13.82
N VAL A 173 5.90 23.60 -13.57
CA VAL A 173 6.16 24.13 -12.20
C VAL A 173 4.88 24.34 -11.39
N ALA A 174 3.82 24.88 -12.01
CA ALA A 174 2.55 25.14 -11.35
C ALA A 174 1.86 23.84 -10.90
N GLU A 175 1.94 22.79 -11.71
CA GLU A 175 1.34 21.49 -11.43
C GLU A 175 2.08 20.78 -10.29
N SER A 176 3.42 20.75 -10.35
CA SER A 176 4.25 20.20 -9.27
C SER A 176 4.06 20.99 -7.96
N ALA A 177 3.86 22.32 -8.03
CA ALA A 177 3.56 23.13 -6.85
C ALA A 177 2.17 22.84 -6.27
N ALA A 178 1.15 22.69 -7.11
CA ALA A 178 -0.20 22.32 -6.68
C ALA A 178 -0.20 20.94 -6.00
N TRP A 179 0.51 19.96 -6.57
CA TRP A 179 0.67 18.63 -5.96
C TRP A 179 1.36 18.69 -4.60
N ARG A 180 2.48 19.41 -4.48
CA ARG A 180 3.17 19.59 -3.18
C ARG A 180 2.25 20.23 -2.13
N GLY A 181 1.44 21.21 -2.53
CA GLY A 181 0.44 21.82 -1.65
C GLY A 181 -0.62 20.82 -1.18
N ALA A 182 -1.11 19.96 -2.08
CA ALA A 182 -2.06 18.91 -1.73
C ALA A 182 -1.48 17.88 -0.76
N VAL A 183 -0.23 17.42 -0.98
CA VAL A 183 0.45 16.48 -0.08
C VAL A 183 0.68 17.09 1.30
N ALA A 184 1.12 18.35 1.38
CA ALA A 184 1.35 19.03 2.65
C ALA A 184 0.07 19.18 3.50
N ALA A 185 -1.12 19.15 2.87
CA ALA A 185 -2.39 19.24 3.56
C ALA A 185 -2.87 17.93 4.19
N ILE A 186 -2.20 16.80 3.94
CA ILE A 186 -2.63 15.47 4.41
C ILE A 186 -2.31 15.23 5.89
N GLY A 187 -1.39 16.02 6.47
CA GLY A 187 -0.96 15.89 7.86
C GLY A 187 0.00 14.72 8.06
#